data_AF-A0A8T4UES1-F1
#
_entry.id   AF-A0A8T4UES1-F1
#
_cell.length_a   1.000
_cell.length_b   1.000
_cell.length_c   1.000
_cell.angle_alpha   90.00
_cell.angle_beta   90.00
_cell.angle_gamma   90.00
#
_symmetry.space_group_name_H-M   'P 1'
#
loop_
_entity.id
_entity.type
_entity.pdbx_description
1 polymer ?
#
loop_
_entity_poly.entity_id
_entity_poly.type
_entity_poly.pdbx_seq_one_letter_code
_entity_poly.pdbx_strand_id
1 'polypeptide(L)' 'MAEPTSIRGILDTLNAIGLYDVVLPFLIVFTLMFALLQKTRILGTVDGEPNKRLNFMLAFLLALLCVALLANILGR' A
#
# COMPACT_ATOMS: atom_id res chain seq x y z
N MET A 1 -20.09 10.69 -32.89
CA MET A 1 -18.84 10.49 -32.14
C MET A 1 -19.23 10.58 -30.68
N ALA A 2 -19.38 9.45 -29.99
CA ALA A 2 -19.81 9.47 -28.60
C ALA A 2 -18.64 9.95 -27.75
N GLU A 3 -18.83 11.05 -27.00
CA GLU A 3 -17.82 11.48 -26.03
C GLU A 3 -17.57 10.35 -25.03
N PRO A 4 -16.31 10.00 -24.72
CA PRO A 4 -16.04 9.06 -23.65
C PRO A 4 -16.64 9.66 -22.37
N THR A 5 -17.67 9.00 -21.84
CA THR A 5 -18.28 9.34 -20.55
C THR A 5 -17.16 9.58 -19.54
N SER A 6 -17.14 10.73 -18.87
CA SER A 6 -15.99 11.25 -18.12
C SER A 6 -15.38 10.24 -17.14
N ILE A 7 -16.18 9.33 -16.58
CA ILE A 7 -15.72 8.25 -15.70
C ILE A 7 -14.86 7.21 -16.43
N ARG A 8 -15.23 6.82 -17.65
CA ARG A 8 -14.49 5.83 -18.45
C ARG A 8 -13.11 6.35 -18.82
N GLY A 9 -13.02 7.62 -19.22
CA GLY A 9 -11.74 8.29 -19.47
C GLY A 9 -10.84 8.34 -18.23
N ILE A 10 -11.39 8.61 -17.05
CA ILE A 10 -10.63 8.58 -15.79
C ILE A 10 -10.12 7.16 -15.50
N LEU A 11 -10.96 6.14 -15.65
CA LEU A 11 -10.57 4.74 -15.42
C LEU A 11 -9.46 4.29 -16.37
N ASP A 12 -9.54 4.66 -17.65
CA ASP A 12 -8.50 4.36 -18.63
C ASP A 12 -7.18 5.06 -18.27
N THR A 13 -7.24 6.29 -17.76
CA THR A 13 -6.06 7.03 -17.29
C THR A 13 -5.43 6.38 -16.05
N LEU A 14 -6.26 5.96 -15.08
CA LEU A 14 -5.81 5.26 -13.88
C LEU A 14 -5.20 3.89 -14.20
N ASN A 15 -5.73 3.21 -15.21
CA ASN A 15 -5.16 1.96 -15.68
C ASN A 15 -3.83 2.19 -16.41
N ALA A 16 -3.73 3.25 -17.22
CA ALA A 16 -2.50 3.59 -17.95
C ALA A 16 -1.34 3.96 -17.01
N ILE A 17 -1.60 4.59 -15.86
CA ILE A 17 -0.58 4.89 -14.85
C ILE A 17 -0.20 3.67 -13.98
N GLY A 18 -0.79 2.50 -14.23
CA GLY A 18 -0.47 1.27 -13.49
C GLY A 18 -0.98 1.26 -12.05
N LEU A 19 -2.12 1.93 -11.75
CA LEU A 19 -2.68 1.99 -10.40
C LEU A 19 -2.85 0.60 -9.77
N TYR A 20 -3.38 -0.36 -10.54
CA TYR A 20 -3.56 -1.74 -10.05
C TYR A 20 -2.25 -2.44 -9.75
N ASP A 21 -1.20 -2.21 -10.55
CA ASP A 21 0.12 -2.82 -10.38
C ASP A 21 0.84 -2.32 -9.12
N VAL A 22 0.46 -1.14 -8.60
CA VAL A 22 1.06 -0.53 -7.39
C VAL A 22 0.17 -0.73 -6.16
N VAL A 23 -1.13 -0.44 -6.27
CA VAL A 23 -2.05 -0.42 -5.13
C VAL A 23 -2.39 -1.82 -4.63
N LEU A 24 -2.55 -2.78 -5.55
CA LEU A 24 -2.88 -4.15 -5.17
C LEU A 24 -1.77 -4.80 -4.30
N PRO A 25 -0.49 -4.82 -4.73
CA PRO A 25 0.58 -5.35 -3.87
C PRO A 25 0.79 -4.50 -2.61
N PHE A 26 0.62 -3.16 -2.68
CA PHE A 26 0.70 -2.29 -1.52
C PHE A 26 -0.25 -2.75 -0.41
N LEU A 27 -1.53 -3.00 -0.72
CA LEU A 27 -2.51 -3.39 0.28
C LEU A 27 -2.16 -4.70 0.97
N ILE A 28 -1.65 -5.68 0.22
CA ILE A 28 -1.25 -6.98 0.78
C ILE A 28 -0.04 -6.82 1.71
N VAL A 29 1.01 -6.14 1.25
CA VAL A 29 2.23 -5.94 2.05
C VAL A 29 1.93 -5.11 3.29
N PHE A 30 1.18 -4.00 3.15
CA PHE A 30 0.78 -3.14 4.25
C PHE A 30 -0.02 -3.90 5.31
N THR A 31 -1.06 -4.61 4.90
CA THR A 31 -1.95 -5.33 5.82
C THR A 31 -1.19 -6.43 6.56
N LEU A 32 -0.33 -7.17 5.86
CA LEU A 32 0.47 -8.23 6.45
C LEU A 32 1.50 -7.65 7.44
N MET A 33 2.26 -6.63 7.04
CA MET A 33 3.23 -5.98 7.91
C MET A 33 2.56 -5.38 9.14
N PHE A 34 1.43 -4.69 8.96
CA PHE A 34 0.67 -4.12 10.08
C PHE A 34 0.22 -5.23 11.04
N ALA A 35 -0.38 -6.30 10.53
CA ALA A 35 -0.82 -7.43 11.36
C ALA A 35 0.36 -8.09 12.11
N LEU A 36 1.51 -8.24 11.46
CA LEU A 36 2.70 -8.82 12.09
C LEU A 36 3.23 -7.92 13.21
N LEU A 37 3.37 -6.62 12.98
CA LEU A 37 3.81 -5.66 14.00
C LEU A 37 2.83 -5.60 15.19
N GLN A 38 1.53 -5.72 14.94
CA GLN A 38 0.51 -5.83 15.99
C GLN A 38 0.68 -7.11 16.81
N LYS A 39 0.92 -8.25 16.16
CA LYS A 39 1.05 -9.55 16.83
C LYS A 39 2.34 -9.68 17.64
N THR A 40 3.46 -9.17 17.12
CA THR A 40 4.77 -9.30 17.78
C THR A 40 5.01 -8.27 18.86
N ARG A 41 4.28 -7.14 18.85
CA ARG A 41 4.46 -6.03 19.81
C ARG A 41 5.89 -5.49 19.86
N ILE A 42 6.63 -5.61 18.75
CA ILE A 42 8.06 -5.27 18.65
C ILE A 42 8.32 -3.77 18.87
N LEU A 43 7.35 -2.92 18.55
CA LEU A 43 7.43 -1.47 18.72
C LEU A 43 6.93 -0.99 20.10
N GLY A 44 6.82 -1.91 21.05
CA GLY A 44 6.34 -1.65 22.40
C GLY A 44 4.81 -1.60 22.50
N THR A 45 4.36 -1.37 23.74
CA THR A 45 2.95 -1.32 24.12
C THR A 45 2.62 0.00 24.79
N VAL A 46 1.36 0.43 24.65
CA VAL A 46 0.74 1.55 25.36
C VAL A 46 -0.47 0.97 26.07
N ASP A 47 -0.52 1.06 27.40
CA ASP A 47 -1.60 0.50 28.23
C ASP A 47 -1.84 -1.00 28.03
N GLY A 48 -0.77 -1.77 27.80
CA GLY A 48 -0.84 -3.22 27.54
C GLY A 48 -1.22 -3.61 26.11
N GLU A 49 -1.58 -2.64 25.27
CA GLU A 49 -1.93 -2.83 23.87
C GLU A 49 -0.74 -2.48 22.95
N PRO A 50 -0.54 -3.16 21.81
CA PRO A 50 0.46 -2.76 20.82
C PRO A 50 0.28 -1.30 20.38
N ASN A 51 1.38 -0.56 20.23
CA ASN A 51 1.35 0.83 19.80
C ASN A 51 0.86 0.96 18.34
N LYS A 52 -0.46 1.12 18.16
CA LYS A 52 -1.12 1.10 16.85
C LYS A 52 -0.64 2.22 15.92
N ARG A 53 -0.34 3.40 16.46
CA ARG A 53 0.12 4.55 15.66
C ARG A 53 1.49 4.29 15.06
N LEU A 54 2.42 3.78 15.86
CA LEU A 54 3.77 3.46 15.40
C LEU A 54 3.76 2.28 14.43
N ASN A 55 2.99 1.23 14.74
CA ASN A 55 2.82 0.08 13.87
C ASN A 55 2.23 0.48 12.51
N PHE A 56 1.22 1.36 12.49
CA PHE A 56 0.62 1.85 11.25
C PHE A 56 1.64 2.63 10.42
N MET A 57 2.32 3.60 11.03
CA MET A 57 3.31 4.43 10.35
C MET A 57 4.44 3.59 9.75
N LEU A 58 4.98 2.64 10.51
CA LEU A 58 6.07 1.78 10.04
C LEU A 58 5.61 0.80 8.96
N ALA A 59 4.46 0.14 9.13
CA ALA A 59 3.91 -0.76 8.12
C ALA A 59 3.63 -0.01 6.81
N PHE A 60 3.13 1.22 6.89
CA PHE A 60 2.86 2.07 5.74
C PHE A 60 4.15 2.43 4.99
N LEU A 61 5.18 2.89 5.70
CA LEU A 61 6.50 3.17 5.13
C LEU A 61 7.14 1.95 4.47
N LEU A 62 7.11 0.80 5.16
CA LEU A 62 7.66 -0.46 4.64
C LEU A 62 6.92 -0.93 3.38
N ALA A 63 5.59 -0.81 3.35
CA ALA A 63 4.80 -1.20 2.19
C ALA A 63 5.08 -0.30 0.97
N LEU A 64 5.17 1.02 1.17
CA LEU A 64 5.54 1.94 0.09
C LEU A 64 6.94 1.65 -0.46
N LEU A 65 7.93 1.46 0.41
CA LEU A 65 9.30 1.14 -0.01
C LEU A 65 9.37 -0.19 -0.75
N CYS A 66 8.64 -1.21 -0.28
CA CYS A 66 8.59 -2.51 -0.93
C CYS A 66 8.02 -2.42 -2.34
N VAL A 67 6.92 -1.70 -2.52
CA VAL A 67 6.30 -1.52 -3.84
C VAL A 67 7.16 -0.67 -4.77
N ALA A 68 7.78 0.40 -4.27
CA ALA A 68 8.72 1.22 -5.04
C ALA A 68 9.93 0.40 -5.52
N LEU A 69 10.47 -0.45 -4.65
CA LEU A 69 11.57 -1.36 -5.01
C LEU A 69 11.13 -2.39 -6.04
N LEU A 70 9.94 -2.99 -5.87
CA LEU A 70 9.39 -3.95 -6.83
C LEU A 70 9.19 -3.32 -8.21
N ALA A 71 8.65 -2.10 -8.28
CA ALA A 71 8.48 -1.38 -9.54
C ALA A 71 9.83 -1.14 -10.25
N ASN A 72 10.84 -0.68 -9.51
CA ASN A 72 12.19 -0.45 -10.05
C ASN A 72 12.88 -1.75 -10.51
N ILE A 73 12.73 -2.85 -9.78
CA ILE A 73 13.30 -4.16 -10.15
C ILE A 73 12.63 -4.73 -11.40
N LEU A 74 11.32 -4.52 -11.57
CA LEU A 74 10.58 -5.01 -12.75
C LEU A 74 10.89 -4.22 -14.04
N GLY A 75 11.74 -3.19 -13.96
CA GLY A 75 12.20 -2.43 -15.12
C GLY A 75 11.13 -1.57 -15.78
N ARG A 76 10.15 -1.09 -14.98
CA ARG A 76 9.15 -0.10 -15.43
C ARG A 76 9.57 1.31 -15.05
#